data_AF-A0A060BWG9-F1
#
_entry.id   AF-A0A060BWG9-F1
#
_cell.length_a   1.000
_cell.length_b   1.000
_cell.length_c   1.000
_cell.angle_alpha   90.00
_cell.angle_beta   90.00
_cell.angle_gamma   90.00
#
_symmetry.space_group_name_H-M   'P 1'
#
loop_
_entity.id
_entity.type
_entity.pdbx_description
1 polymer ?
#
loop_
_entity_poly.entity_id
_entity_poly.type
_entity_poly.pdbx_seq_one_letter_code
_entity_poly.pdbx_strand_id
1 'polypeptide(L)'
;DSHREKIEVGVFGMDKVTLEQDGEYQSAVVENIEQGFHYYDFTVDGTITANRLGAVGYGCFRPINYFEMPEKKYGDYYLKPVPHGSVRLLKYYSKLMKRYRCCYVYLPHSYAFEPEKRYPVLYLQHGGGENESAGCGRARQTRYLGISHCRKRAQEMIVVM
;
A
#
# COMPACT_ATOMS: atom_id res chain seq x y z
N ASP A 1 -21.94 0.68 -37.28
CA ASP A 1 -22.07 0.84 -35.82
C ASP A 1 -20.75 1.22 -35.19
N SER A 2 -20.68 2.41 -34.60
CA SER A 2 -19.57 2.79 -33.72
C SER A 2 -19.90 2.28 -32.31
N HIS A 3 -19.36 1.12 -31.93
CA HIS A 3 -19.38 0.70 -30.53
C HIS A 3 -18.71 1.80 -29.71
N ARG A 4 -19.45 2.39 -28.77
CA ARG A 4 -18.87 3.28 -27.76
C ARG A 4 -18.51 2.42 -26.55
N GLU A 5 -17.25 2.40 -26.18
CA GLU A 5 -16.78 1.61 -25.03
C GLU A 5 -17.49 2.09 -23.76
N LYS A 6 -18.00 1.16 -22.97
CA LYS A 6 -18.53 1.42 -21.63
C LYS A 6 -17.37 1.33 -20.65
N ILE A 7 -16.96 2.49 -20.12
CA ILE A 7 -15.93 2.57 -19.09
C ILE A 7 -16.58 2.83 -17.74
N GLU A 8 -16.21 2.05 -16.74
CA GLU A 8 -16.70 2.19 -15.36
C GLU A 8 -15.52 2.22 -14.40
N VAL A 9 -15.65 2.96 -13.30
CA VAL A 9 -14.71 2.91 -12.17
C VAL A 9 -15.40 2.22 -10.99
N GLY A 10 -14.70 1.27 -10.37
CA GLY A 10 -15.13 0.58 -9.17
C GLY A 10 -14.16 0.84 -8.03
N VAL A 11 -14.59 1.59 -7.02
CA VAL A 11 -13.90 1.66 -5.72
C VAL A 11 -14.38 0.47 -4.89
N PHE A 12 -13.45 -0.27 -4.29
CA PHE A 12 -13.78 -1.51 -3.60
C PHE A 12 -14.75 -1.25 -2.43
N GLY A 13 -15.87 -1.99 -2.39
CA GLY A 13 -16.93 -1.78 -1.40
C GLY A 13 -17.99 -0.75 -1.79
N MET A 14 -17.90 -0.14 -2.98
CA MET A 14 -18.86 0.81 -3.52
C MET A 14 -19.47 0.33 -4.83
N ASP A 15 -20.61 0.90 -5.22
CA ASP A 15 -21.19 0.70 -6.54
C ASP A 15 -20.29 1.28 -7.64
N LYS A 16 -20.30 0.63 -8.81
CA LYS A 16 -19.55 1.13 -9.97
C LYS A 16 -20.20 2.39 -10.53
N VAL A 17 -19.37 3.33 -10.98
CA VAL A 17 -19.80 4.54 -11.65
C VAL A 17 -19.36 4.49 -13.11
N THR A 18 -20.31 4.65 -14.03
CA THR A 18 -20.01 4.75 -15.46
C THR A 18 -19.42 6.12 -15.75
N LEU A 19 -18.32 6.17 -16.52
CA LEU A 19 -17.71 7.42 -16.94
C LEU A 19 -18.52 8.06 -18.07
N GLU A 20 -18.66 9.37 -17.99
CA GLU A 20 -19.35 10.20 -18.97
C GLU A 20 -18.35 10.96 -19.84
N GLN A 21 -18.79 11.43 -21.00
CA GLN A 21 -17.94 12.22 -21.89
C GLN A 21 -17.70 13.61 -21.30
N ASP A 22 -16.43 14.01 -21.25
CA ASP A 22 -15.98 15.30 -20.76
C ASP A 22 -14.89 15.84 -21.69
N GLY A 23 -15.33 16.57 -22.72
CA GLY A 23 -14.46 17.02 -23.81
C GLY A 23 -13.82 15.86 -24.54
N GLU A 24 -12.47 15.83 -24.56
CA GLU A 24 -11.67 14.76 -25.16
C GLU A 24 -11.52 13.52 -24.26
N TYR A 25 -11.95 13.61 -23.00
CA TYR A 25 -11.79 12.56 -22.00
C TYR A 25 -13.14 11.95 -21.61
N GLN A 26 -13.07 10.86 -20.84
CA GLN A 26 -14.21 10.35 -20.09
C GLN A 26 -13.90 10.52 -18.60
N SER A 27 -14.87 11.02 -17.82
CA SER A 27 -14.69 11.33 -16.40
C SER A 27 -15.90 10.88 -15.58
N ALA A 28 -15.67 10.67 -14.28
CA ALA A 28 -16.71 10.35 -13.30
C ALA A 28 -16.36 10.99 -11.97
N VAL A 29 -17.38 11.41 -11.23
CA VAL A 29 -17.24 11.84 -9.83
C VAL A 29 -17.76 10.74 -8.94
N VAL A 30 -16.91 10.25 -8.04
CA VAL A 30 -17.27 9.27 -7.02
C VAL A 30 -17.30 9.98 -5.68
N GLU A 31 -18.48 10.09 -5.08
CA GLU A 31 -18.69 10.80 -3.81
C GLU A 31 -18.78 9.83 -2.63
N ASN A 32 -18.72 10.38 -1.41
CA ASN A 32 -18.90 9.64 -0.16
C ASN A 32 -17.90 8.48 0.08
N ILE A 33 -16.70 8.57 -0.50
CA ILE A 33 -15.61 7.63 -0.22
C ILE A 33 -15.13 7.85 1.22
N GLU A 34 -15.06 6.79 2.01
CA GLU A 34 -14.55 6.85 3.38
C GLU A 34 -13.08 7.32 3.43
N GLN A 35 -12.65 7.86 4.57
CA GLN A 35 -11.24 8.24 4.75
C GLN A 35 -10.36 6.99 4.83
N GLY A 36 -9.11 7.08 4.36
CA GLY A 36 -8.15 5.98 4.39
C GLY A 36 -7.85 5.38 3.01
N PHE A 37 -7.33 4.15 3.04
CA PHE A 37 -6.75 3.48 1.88
C PHE A 37 -7.82 2.71 1.11
N HIS A 38 -7.87 2.91 -0.21
CA HIS A 38 -8.86 2.26 -1.08
C HIS A 38 -8.22 1.65 -2.31
N TYR A 39 -8.61 0.42 -2.62
CA TYR A 39 -8.37 -0.18 -3.92
C TYR A 39 -9.43 0.27 -4.92
N TYR A 40 -9.04 0.42 -6.17
CA TYR A 40 -9.97 0.65 -7.28
C TYR A 40 -9.49 0.01 -8.57
N ASP A 41 -10.43 -0.23 -9.47
CA ASP A 41 -10.15 -0.61 -10.85
C ASP A 41 -11.07 0.12 -11.82
N PHE A 42 -10.65 0.15 -13.09
CA PHE A 42 -11.54 0.47 -14.19
C PHE A 42 -12.03 -0.83 -14.83
N THR A 43 -13.22 -0.81 -15.41
CA THR A 43 -13.66 -1.82 -16.37
C THR A 43 -14.00 -1.17 -17.70
N VAL A 44 -13.41 -1.69 -18.79
CA VAL A 44 -13.71 -1.29 -20.17
C VAL A 44 -14.46 -2.45 -20.82
N ASP A 45 -15.72 -2.24 -21.17
CA ASP A 45 -16.62 -3.28 -21.70
C ASP A 45 -16.61 -4.57 -20.87
N GLY A 46 -16.62 -4.40 -19.54
CA GLY A 46 -16.60 -5.51 -18.57
C GLY A 46 -15.20 -6.07 -18.27
N THR A 47 -14.16 -5.66 -18.99
CA THR A 47 -12.78 -6.13 -18.77
C THR A 47 -12.05 -5.24 -17.77
N ILE A 48 -11.57 -5.84 -16.67
CA ILE A 48 -10.79 -5.14 -15.65
C ILE A 48 -9.50 -4.59 -16.26
N THR A 49 -9.27 -3.30 -16.07
CA THR A 49 -8.13 -2.56 -16.59
C THR A 49 -7.55 -1.68 -15.49
N ALA A 50 -6.24 -1.77 -15.29
CA ALA A 50 -5.54 -0.88 -14.37
C ALA A 50 -5.32 0.50 -15.02
N ASN A 51 -5.53 1.56 -14.24
CA ASN A 51 -5.07 2.91 -14.59
C ASN A 51 -3.55 2.96 -14.59
N ARG A 52 -2.96 3.15 -15.76
CA ARG A 52 -1.50 3.24 -15.95
C ARG A 52 -0.89 4.51 -15.37
N LEU A 53 -1.69 5.55 -15.13
CA LEU A 53 -1.25 6.82 -14.54
C LEU A 53 -1.39 6.82 -13.01
N GLY A 54 -2.14 5.87 -12.45
CA GLY A 54 -2.32 5.72 -11.02
C GLY A 54 -1.24 4.87 -10.37
N ALA A 55 -1.12 4.97 -9.05
CA ALA A 55 -0.30 4.03 -8.29
C ALA A 55 -0.86 2.61 -8.43
N VAL A 56 0.02 1.62 -8.57
CA VAL A 56 -0.32 0.19 -8.64
C VAL A 56 0.35 -0.53 -7.49
N GLY A 57 -0.41 -1.39 -6.81
CA GLY A 57 0.07 -2.29 -5.76
C GLY A 57 -0.43 -3.72 -6.02
N TYR A 58 -0.18 -4.61 -5.07
CA TYR A 58 -0.75 -5.95 -5.06
C TYR A 58 -1.77 -6.06 -3.93
N GLY A 59 -2.97 -6.51 -4.26
CA GLY A 59 -4.11 -6.63 -3.35
C GLY A 59 -5.31 -7.24 -4.09
N CYS A 60 -6.30 -7.74 -3.37
CA CYS A 60 -7.45 -8.41 -3.99
C CYS A 60 -7.04 -9.49 -5.01
N PHE A 61 -5.97 -10.24 -4.69
CA PHE A 61 -5.38 -11.33 -5.48
C PHE A 61 -4.76 -10.92 -6.83
N ARG A 62 -4.52 -9.62 -7.08
CA ARG A 62 -3.98 -9.12 -8.37
C ARG A 62 -3.19 -7.81 -8.23
N PRO A 63 -2.45 -7.39 -9.28
CA PRO A 63 -2.05 -6.00 -9.44
C PRO A 63 -3.30 -5.11 -9.56
N ILE A 64 -3.40 -4.09 -8.72
CA ILE A 64 -4.58 -3.23 -8.62
C ILE A 64 -4.18 -1.80 -8.29
N ASN A 65 -4.94 -0.82 -8.78
CA ASN A 65 -4.71 0.56 -8.40
C ASN A 65 -5.20 0.82 -6.99
N TYR A 66 -4.63 1.85 -6.38
CA TYR A 66 -5.09 2.33 -5.10
C TYR A 66 -4.92 3.84 -4.99
N PHE A 67 -5.67 4.43 -4.07
CA PHE A 67 -5.50 5.81 -3.66
C PHE A 67 -5.73 5.93 -2.15
N GLU A 68 -5.50 7.13 -1.66
CA GLU A 68 -5.66 7.45 -0.26
C GLU A 68 -6.59 8.64 -0.11
N MET A 69 -7.70 8.44 0.60
CA MET A 69 -8.55 9.54 1.04
C MET A 69 -7.97 10.17 2.30
N PRO A 70 -7.66 11.48 2.32
CA PRO A 70 -7.03 12.12 3.45
C PRO A 70 -7.79 11.91 4.76
N GLU A 71 -7.11 11.38 5.78
CA GLU A 71 -7.69 11.22 7.12
C GLU A 71 -7.42 12.48 7.95
N LYS A 72 -8.46 13.08 8.54
CA LYS A 72 -8.32 14.31 9.33
C LYS A 72 -7.73 14.07 10.72
N LYS A 73 -7.98 12.89 11.31
CA LYS A 73 -7.65 12.58 12.71
C LYS A 73 -6.33 11.81 12.88
N TYR A 74 -5.99 10.95 11.92
CA TYR A 74 -4.83 10.08 12.00
C TYR A 74 -3.85 10.49 10.90
N GLY A 75 -2.76 11.17 11.27
CA GLY A 75 -1.77 11.67 10.31
C GLY A 75 -0.37 11.13 10.54
N ASP A 76 -0.22 10.13 11.41
CA ASP A 76 1.08 9.64 11.86
C ASP A 76 1.73 8.62 10.91
N TYR A 77 1.11 8.40 9.76
CA TYR A 77 1.67 7.64 8.66
C TYR A 77 2.02 8.56 7.47
N TYR A 78 1.82 9.87 7.55
CA TYR A 78 2.32 10.82 6.54
C TYR A 78 3.82 11.04 6.73
N LEU A 79 4.52 11.45 5.66
CA LEU A 79 5.94 11.77 5.76
C LEU A 79 6.13 13.01 6.64
N LYS A 80 7.02 12.92 7.62
CA LYS A 80 7.35 14.00 8.58
C LYS A 80 8.87 14.17 8.67
N PRO A 81 9.36 15.36 9.04
CA PRO A 81 10.78 15.62 9.25
C PRO A 81 11.26 15.02 10.58
N VAL A 82 11.28 13.70 10.66
CA VAL A 82 11.77 12.92 11.81
C VAL A 82 12.80 11.91 11.33
N PRO A 83 13.67 11.39 12.22
CA PRO A 83 14.57 10.31 11.86
C PRO A 83 13.80 9.08 11.34
N HIS A 84 14.14 8.64 10.13
CA HIS A 84 13.52 7.47 9.50
C HIS A 84 14.43 6.26 9.54
N GLY A 85 13.83 5.09 9.73
CA GLY A 85 14.48 3.80 9.54
C GLY A 85 14.68 3.46 8.07
N SER A 86 15.24 2.28 7.80
CA SER A 86 15.41 1.77 6.44
C SER A 86 14.55 0.52 6.21
N VAL A 87 14.18 0.26 4.96
CA VAL A 87 13.51 -0.98 4.55
C VAL A 87 14.43 -1.75 3.63
N ARG A 88 14.66 -3.02 3.93
CA ARG A 88 15.49 -3.92 3.12
C ARG A 88 14.64 -5.06 2.56
N LEU A 89 14.81 -5.36 1.28
CA LEU A 89 14.31 -6.60 0.67
C LEU A 89 15.37 -7.69 0.87
N LEU A 90 15.04 -8.74 1.61
CA LEU A 90 15.91 -9.88 1.80
C LEU A 90 15.37 -11.08 1.02
N LYS A 91 16.29 -11.84 0.40
CA LYS A 91 15.98 -13.08 -0.31
C LYS A 91 16.62 -14.24 0.44
N TYR A 92 15.88 -15.32 0.66
CA TYR A 92 16.37 -16.50 1.38
C TYR A 92 15.82 -17.78 0.75
N TYR A 93 16.58 -18.87 0.83
CA TYR A 93 16.12 -20.18 0.38
C TYR A 93 15.34 -20.89 1.51
N SER A 94 14.08 -21.23 1.28
CA SER A 94 13.28 -21.99 2.23
C SER A 94 13.50 -23.49 2.02
N LYS A 95 14.17 -24.14 2.99
CA LYS A 95 14.35 -25.61 2.99
C LYS A 95 13.04 -26.38 3.06
N LEU A 96 12.01 -25.79 3.69
CA LEU A 96 10.68 -26.39 3.80
C LEU A 96 9.92 -26.31 2.46
N MET A 97 9.90 -25.14 1.82
CA MET A 97 9.19 -24.94 0.55
C MET A 97 10.00 -25.27 -0.70
N LYS A 98 11.28 -25.63 -0.54
CA LYS A 98 12.22 -25.94 -1.63
C LYS A 98 12.35 -24.84 -2.70
N ARG A 99 12.17 -23.58 -2.31
CA ARG A 99 12.25 -22.42 -3.22
C ARG A 99 12.79 -21.17 -2.53
N TYR A 100 13.27 -20.23 -3.33
CA TYR A 100 13.59 -18.88 -2.85
C TYR A 100 12.31 -18.15 -2.44
N ARG A 101 12.40 -17.42 -1.33
CA ARG A 101 11.39 -16.51 -0.82
C ARG A 101 12.04 -15.16 -0.57
N CYS A 102 11.21 -14.14 -0.43
CA CYS A 102 11.64 -12.84 0.06
C CYS A 102 10.80 -12.38 1.24
N CYS A 103 11.35 -11.43 1.99
CA CYS A 103 10.68 -10.65 3.01
C CYS A 103 11.21 -9.23 3.00
N TYR A 104 10.40 -8.30 3.48
CA TYR A 104 10.81 -6.93 3.75
C TYR A 104 11.13 -6.78 5.23
N VAL A 105 12.26 -6.15 5.54
CA VAL A 105 12.70 -5.90 6.90
C VAL A 105 12.83 -4.40 7.12
N TYR A 106 12.02 -3.86 8.02
CA TYR A 106 12.20 -2.52 8.56
C TYR A 106 13.26 -2.56 9.66
N LEU A 107 14.23 -1.68 9.55
CA LEU A 107 15.28 -1.44 10.54
C LEU A 107 15.09 -0.04 11.13
N PRO A 108 15.08 0.11 12.46
CA PRO A 108 14.92 1.41 13.10
C PRO A 108 16.10 2.33 12.77
N HIS A 109 15.91 3.64 12.96
CA HIS A 109 16.91 4.65 12.58
C HIS A 109 18.28 4.40 13.24
N SER A 110 18.28 4.07 14.54
CA SER A 110 19.50 3.76 15.30
C SER A 110 20.28 2.55 14.81
N TYR A 111 19.65 1.65 14.05
CA TYR A 111 20.31 0.44 13.53
C TYR A 111 21.56 0.78 12.68
N ALA A 112 21.59 1.96 12.04
CA ALA A 112 22.71 2.36 11.20
C ALA A 112 23.96 2.79 11.97
N PHE A 113 23.84 3.17 13.25
CA PHE A 113 24.94 3.76 14.03
C PHE A 113 25.10 3.16 15.44
N GLU A 114 24.23 2.24 15.86
CA GLU A 114 24.33 1.50 17.12
C GLU A 114 24.49 -0.02 16.85
N PRO A 115 25.66 -0.49 16.37
CA PRO A 115 25.85 -1.88 15.91
C PRO A 115 25.71 -2.93 17.01
N GLU A 116 25.98 -2.56 18.27
CA GLU A 116 25.89 -3.47 19.41
C GLU A 116 24.49 -3.57 20.00
N LYS A 117 23.60 -2.62 19.67
CA LYS A 117 22.25 -2.59 20.22
C LYS A 117 21.42 -3.76 19.69
N ARG A 118 20.66 -4.38 20.59
CA ARG A 118 19.70 -5.43 20.26
C ARG A 118 18.30 -4.83 20.22
N TYR A 119 17.50 -5.28 19.26
CA TYR A 119 16.14 -4.80 19.04
C TYR A 119 15.16 -5.97 19.18
N PRO A 120 13.98 -5.76 19.80
CA PRO A 120 12.89 -6.71 19.66
C PRO A 120 12.47 -6.82 18.19
N VAL A 121 11.92 -7.98 17.83
CA VAL A 121 11.49 -8.29 16.46
C VAL A 121 9.98 -8.55 16.43
N LEU A 122 9.28 -7.81 15.58
CA LEU A 122 7.87 -8.03 15.26
C LEU A 122 7.77 -8.72 13.89
N TYR A 123 7.13 -9.88 13.84
CA TYR A 123 6.74 -10.53 12.58
C TYR A 123 5.31 -10.11 12.24
N LEU A 124 5.13 -9.39 11.14
CA LEU A 124 3.86 -8.84 10.72
C LEU A 124 3.44 -9.45 9.39
N GLN A 125 2.27 -10.10 9.35
CA GLN A 125 1.74 -10.75 8.15
C GLN A 125 0.63 -9.94 7.49
N HIS A 126 0.48 -10.14 6.19
CA HIS A 126 -0.57 -9.55 5.36
C HIS A 126 -1.89 -10.35 5.41
N GLY A 127 -2.96 -9.77 4.87
CA GLY A 127 -4.27 -10.42 4.74
C GLY A 127 -4.39 -11.34 3.53
N GLY A 128 -5.56 -11.96 3.36
CA GLY A 128 -5.85 -12.77 2.18
C GLY A 128 -5.85 -11.92 0.90
N GLY A 129 -5.24 -12.42 -0.18
CA GLY A 129 -5.17 -11.72 -1.46
C GLY A 129 -4.08 -10.65 -1.56
N GLU A 130 -3.21 -10.57 -0.56
CA GLU A 130 -2.03 -9.73 -0.54
C GLU A 130 -0.75 -10.58 -0.58
N ASN A 131 0.40 -9.91 -0.54
CA ASN A 131 1.72 -10.53 -0.45
C ASN A 131 2.67 -9.61 0.36
N GLU A 132 3.93 -10.03 0.52
CA GLU A 132 4.96 -9.23 1.20
C GLU A 132 5.18 -7.85 0.54
N SER A 133 4.77 -7.73 -0.72
CA SER A 133 4.89 -6.54 -1.56
C SER A 133 3.71 -5.56 -1.51
N ALA A 134 2.69 -5.74 -0.64
CA ALA A 134 1.61 -4.77 -0.34
C ALA A 134 2.11 -3.33 -0.03
N GLY A 135 2.34 -2.55 -1.09
CA GLY A 135 3.29 -1.43 -1.11
C GLY A 135 2.86 -0.19 -0.34
N CYS A 136 1.56 0.13 -0.40
CA CYS A 136 1.02 1.28 0.31
C CYS A 136 0.97 1.05 1.82
N GLY A 137 0.60 -0.18 2.23
CA GLY A 137 0.69 -0.65 3.60
C GLY A 137 2.11 -0.48 4.17
N ARG A 138 3.13 -0.95 3.44
CA ARG A 138 4.54 -0.83 3.87
C ARG A 138 4.98 0.61 4.10
N ALA A 139 4.71 1.51 3.16
CA ALA A 139 5.16 2.89 3.28
C ALA A 139 4.45 3.61 4.45
N ARG A 140 3.18 3.30 4.70
CA ARG A 140 2.44 3.80 5.87
C ARG A 140 2.98 3.23 7.18
N GLN A 141 3.19 1.91 7.24
CA GLN A 141 3.68 1.20 8.42
C GLN A 141 5.06 1.71 8.85
N THR A 142 5.99 1.88 7.91
CA THR A 142 7.37 2.30 8.22
C THR A 142 7.43 3.75 8.72
N ARG A 143 6.63 4.65 8.12
CA ARG A 143 6.47 6.03 8.61
C ARG A 143 5.83 6.06 9.99
N TYR A 144 4.78 5.26 10.21
CA TYR A 144 4.11 5.15 11.49
C TYR A 144 5.05 4.68 12.61
N LEU A 145 5.90 3.69 12.34
CA LEU A 145 6.87 3.18 13.31
C LEU A 145 7.90 4.25 13.69
N GLY A 146 8.48 4.94 12.69
CA GLY A 146 9.44 6.03 12.94
C GLY A 146 8.80 7.17 13.75
N ILE A 147 7.62 7.62 13.35
CA ILE A 147 6.90 8.71 14.05
C ILE A 147 6.50 8.30 15.46
N SER A 148 6.04 7.07 15.66
CA SER A 148 5.63 6.58 16.98
C SER A 148 6.82 6.42 17.92
N HIS A 149 8.00 6.03 17.41
CA HIS A 149 9.23 6.06 18.19
C HIS A 149 9.62 7.48 18.61
N CYS A 150 9.67 8.43 17.67
CA CYS A 150 10.00 9.82 17.99
C CYS A 150 9.04 10.45 19.01
N ARG A 151 7.79 10.00 19.03
CA ARG A 151 6.77 10.43 20.00
C ARG A 151 6.74 9.61 21.28
N LYS A 152 7.70 8.69 21.50
CA LYS A 152 7.78 7.80 22.66
C LYS A 152 6.55 6.92 22.87
N ARG A 153 5.82 6.59 21.80
CA ARG A 153 4.66 5.69 21.81
C ARG A 153 5.03 4.25 21.41
N ALA A 154 6.22 4.05 20.87
CA ALA A 154 6.75 2.73 20.52
C ALA A 154 8.26 2.67 20.84
N GLN A 155 8.71 1.52 21.33
CA GLN A 155 10.14 1.20 21.40
C GLN A 155 10.68 0.96 19.98
N GLU A 156 11.98 1.16 19.78
CA GLU A 156 12.62 0.76 18.52
C GLU A 156 12.57 -0.75 18.36
N MET A 157 12.21 -1.20 17.16
CA MET A 157 12.05 -2.61 16.86
C MET A 157 12.38 -2.87 15.40
N ILE A 158 12.79 -4.09 15.10
CA ILE A 158 12.88 -4.61 13.75
C ILE A 158 11.49 -5.16 13.39
N VAL A 159 11.00 -4.87 12.18
CA VAL A 159 9.74 -5.45 11.70
C VAL A 159 10.00 -6.27 10.44
N VAL A 160 9.61 -7.54 10.47
CA VAL A 160 9.75 -8.48 9.36
C VAL A 160 8.37 -8.73 8.75
N MET A 161 8.24 -8.45 7.45
CA MET A 161 7.01 -8.56 6.66
C MET A 161 7.20 -9.51 5.47
#